data_AF-A0A537UPF5-F1
#
_entry.id   AF-A0A537UPF5-F1
#
_cell.length_a   1.000
_cell.length_b   1.000
_cell.length_c   1.000
_cell.angle_alpha   90.00
_cell.angle_beta   90.00
_cell.angle_gamma   90.00
#
_symmetry.space_group_name_H-M   'P 1'
#
loop_
_entity.id
_entity.type
_entity.pdbx_description
1 polymer ?
#
loop_
_entity_poly.entity_id
_entity_poly.type
_entity_poly.pdbx_seq_one_letter_code
_entity_poly.pdbx_strand_id
1 'polypeptide(L)'
;MMRFGVFDHLDDSGQPLGKHFAERLKLIEAYDRAGFYGYHLAEHHNTPLGYAPSPSVFLSAVAQRTKELRFGPMVYLLPLYHPLRLIDEVCMLDQMSGGRFL
;
A
#
# COMPACT_ATOMS: atom_id res chain seq x y z
N MET A 1 1.40 23.94 7.23
CA MET A 1 0.49 23.15 8.09
C MET A 1 1.05 21.73 8.21
N MET A 2 0.96 21.11 9.38
CA MET A 2 1.54 19.78 9.66
C MET A 2 0.75 18.67 8.93
N ARG A 3 1.46 17.63 8.46
CA ARG A 3 0.91 16.47 7.74
C ARG A 3 1.29 15.18 8.48
N PHE A 4 0.39 14.19 8.46
CA PHE A 4 0.60 12.90 9.11
C PHE A 4 0.50 11.77 8.09
N GLY A 5 1.45 10.84 8.12
CA GLY A 5 1.42 9.62 7.32
C GLY A 5 1.41 8.38 8.21
N VAL A 6 0.95 7.26 7.66
CA VAL A 6 0.95 5.95 8.31
C VAL A 6 2.02 5.09 7.65
N PHE A 7 2.85 4.43 8.45
CA PHE A 7 3.72 3.36 7.97
C PHE A 7 3.19 2.03 8.49
N ASP A 8 3.00 1.07 7.59
CA ASP A 8 2.31 -0.17 7.87
C ASP A 8 3.07 -1.36 7.28
N HIS A 9 3.31 -2.35 8.13
CA HIS A 9 3.97 -3.59 7.73
C HIS A 9 2.99 -4.64 7.23
N LEU A 10 1.69 -4.47 7.53
CA LEU A 10 0.66 -5.47 7.26
C LEU A 10 0.98 -6.80 7.98
N ASP A 11 1.41 -6.68 9.24
CA ASP A 11 1.80 -7.78 10.12
C ASP A 11 0.66 -8.74 10.40
N ASP A 12 1.02 -9.99 10.75
CA ASP A 12 0.06 -11.00 11.13
C ASP A 12 -0.90 -10.53 12.24
N SER A 13 -2.18 -10.84 12.05
CA SER A 13 -3.27 -10.53 12.96
C SER A 13 -3.86 -11.77 13.64
N GLY A 14 -3.34 -12.96 13.34
CA GLY A 14 -3.92 -14.25 13.74
C GLY A 14 -5.27 -14.57 13.08
N GLN A 15 -5.73 -13.74 12.14
CA GLN A 15 -6.98 -13.93 11.41
C GLN A 15 -6.75 -14.69 10.10
N PRO A 16 -7.79 -15.36 9.55
CA PRO A 16 -7.73 -15.89 8.19
C PRO A 16 -7.32 -14.81 7.18
N LEU A 17 -6.42 -15.14 6.25
CA LEU A 17 -5.73 -14.19 5.39
C LEU A 17 -6.68 -13.28 4.57
N GLY A 18 -7.78 -13.84 4.04
CA GLY A 18 -8.78 -13.06 3.33
C GLY A 18 -9.45 -11.98 4.21
N LYS A 19 -9.73 -12.32 5.48
CA LYS A 19 -10.26 -11.36 6.46
C LYS A 19 -9.20 -10.34 6.85
N HIS A 20 -7.95 -10.76 7.00
CA HIS A 20 -6.84 -9.86 7.29
C HIS A 20 -6.73 -8.71 6.26
N PHE A 21 -6.71 -9.05 4.97
CA PHE A 21 -6.69 -8.03 3.91
C PHE A 21 -7.95 -7.15 3.90
N ALA A 22 -9.13 -7.75 4.06
CA ALA A 22 -10.39 -7.00 4.05
C ALA A 22 -10.46 -5.96 5.18
N GLU A 23 -10.07 -6.35 6.40
CA GLU A 23 -10.05 -5.44 7.54
C GLU A 23 -8.95 -4.38 7.39
N ARG A 24 -7.80 -4.74 6.83
CA ARG A 24 -6.74 -3.77 6.56
C ARG A 24 -7.17 -2.70 5.57
N LEU A 25 -7.84 -3.08 4.49
CA LEU A 25 -8.37 -2.14 3.51
C LEU A 25 -9.44 -1.21 4.12
N LYS A 26 -10.30 -1.72 5.01
CA LYS A 26 -11.26 -0.88 5.76
C LYS A 26 -10.58 0.15 6.66
N LEU A 27 -9.47 -0.23 7.30
CA LEU A 27 -8.67 0.69 8.11
C LEU A 27 -8.03 1.78 7.24
N ILE A 28 -7.53 1.42 6.06
CA ILE A 28 -6.94 2.39 5.11
C ILE A 28 -7.99 3.39 4.61
N GLU A 29 -9.23 2.95 4.35
CA GLU A 29 -10.33 3.88 4.06
C GLU A 29 -10.64 4.83 5.23
N ALA A 30 -10.47 4.37 6.47
CA ALA A 30 -10.63 5.24 7.63
C ALA A 30 -9.53 6.30 7.70
N TYR A 31 -8.29 5.97 7.30
CA TYR A 31 -7.22 6.96 7.16
C TYR A 31 -7.53 8.02 6.10
N ASP A 32 -8.06 7.59 4.95
CA ASP A 32 -8.53 8.50 3.89
C ASP A 32 -9.60 9.46 4.41
N ARG A 33 -10.65 8.93 5.05
CA ARG A 33 -11.72 9.77 5.66
C ARG A 33 -11.23 10.68 6.78
N ALA A 34 -10.19 10.29 7.50
CA ALA A 34 -9.59 11.07 8.57
C ALA A 34 -8.60 12.13 8.08
N GLY A 35 -8.31 12.20 6.78
CA GLY A 35 -7.44 13.21 6.18
C GLY A 35 -5.94 12.97 6.41
N PHE A 36 -5.53 11.70 6.58
CA PHE A 36 -4.10 11.37 6.56
C PHE A 36 -3.49 11.71 5.20
N TYR A 37 -2.25 12.19 5.22
CA TYR A 37 -1.55 12.59 4.00
C TYR A 37 -1.15 11.39 3.15
N GLY A 38 -0.65 10.33 3.77
CA GLY A 38 -0.08 9.20 3.07
C GLY A 38 -0.15 7.89 3.85
N TYR A 39 -0.28 6.79 3.12
CA TYR A 39 -0.14 5.42 3.62
C TYR A 39 1.06 4.75 2.95
N HIS A 40 1.99 4.27 3.76
CA HIS A 40 3.19 3.60 3.28
C HIS A 40 3.19 2.13 3.67
N LEU A 41 3.46 1.26 2.70
CA LEU A 41 3.51 -0.19 2.89
C LEU A 41 4.95 -0.69 2.92
N ALA A 42 5.33 -1.47 3.93
CA ALA A 42 6.60 -2.19 3.94
C ALA A 42 6.53 -3.44 3.04
N GLU A 43 7.66 -3.79 2.42
CA GLU A 43 7.79 -5.01 1.61
C GLU A 43 8.54 -6.10 2.40
N HIS A 44 7.87 -7.21 2.69
CA HIS A 44 8.46 -8.38 3.33
C HIS A 44 8.09 -9.66 2.58
N HIS A 45 9.02 -10.60 2.49
CA HIS A 45 8.83 -11.87 1.79
C HIS A 45 9.00 -13.04 2.76
N ASN A 46 7.99 -13.91 2.83
CA ASN A 46 8.03 -15.15 3.60
C ASN A 46 8.30 -14.96 5.11
N THR A 47 7.72 -13.93 5.72
CA THR A 47 7.79 -13.66 7.16
C THR A 47 6.41 -13.28 7.71
N PRO A 48 6.17 -13.35 9.05
CA PRO A 48 4.94 -12.83 9.65
C PRO A 48 4.93 -11.29 9.78
N LEU A 49 6.01 -10.60 9.37
CA LEU A 49 6.15 -9.14 9.42
C LEU A 49 5.59 -8.43 8.17
N GLY A 50 4.82 -9.16 7.35
CA GLY A 50 4.11 -8.55 6.24
C GLY A 50 3.48 -9.56 5.30
N TYR A 51 2.18 -9.41 5.06
CA TYR A 51 1.43 -10.27 4.15
C TYR A 51 1.14 -9.67 2.77
N ALA A 52 1.71 -8.51 2.45
CA ALA A 52 1.65 -7.92 1.10
C ALA A 52 3.04 -7.91 0.42
N PRO A 53 3.63 -9.08 0.10
CA PRO A 53 4.97 -9.20 -0.50
C PRO A 53 5.06 -8.64 -1.93
N SER A 54 3.92 -8.38 -2.56
CA SER A 54 3.83 -7.67 -3.84
C SER A 54 3.11 -6.33 -3.61
N PRO A 55 3.84 -5.26 -3.23
CA PRO A 55 3.23 -4.00 -2.83
C PRO A 55 2.30 -3.43 -3.89
N SER A 56 2.70 -3.45 -5.17
CA SER A 56 1.90 -2.94 -6.29
C SER A 56 0.51 -3.58 -6.37
N VAL A 57 0.41 -4.88 -6.07
CA VAL A 57 -0.86 -5.63 -6.11
C VAL A 57 -1.79 -5.13 -5.00
N PHE A 58 -1.30 -5.05 -3.75
CA PHE A 58 -2.11 -4.56 -2.64
C PHE A 58 -2.49 -3.09 -2.81
N LEU A 59 -1.53 -2.25 -3.23
CA LEU A 59 -1.74 -0.83 -3.45
C LEU A 59 -2.72 -0.54 -4.60
N SER A 60 -2.85 -1.44 -5.59
CA SER A 60 -3.91 -1.32 -6.60
C SER A 60 -5.32 -1.37 -5.99
N ALA A 61 -5.52 -2.18 -4.94
CA ALA A 61 -6.78 -2.20 -4.20
C ALA A 61 -6.95 -0.94 -3.35
N VAL A 62 -5.87 -0.45 -2.72
CA VAL A 62 -5.89 0.83 -1.99
C VAL A 62 -6.29 1.99 -2.90
N ALA A 63 -5.74 2.04 -4.12
CA ALA A 63 -6.06 3.05 -5.12
C ALA A 63 -7.57 3.15 -5.39
N GLN A 64 -8.25 2.00 -5.51
CA GLN A 64 -9.68 1.93 -5.80
C GLN A 64 -10.58 2.18 -4.59
N ARG A 65 -10.07 2.02 -3.38
CA ARG A 65 -10.86 2.15 -2.14
C ARG A 65 -10.73 3.52 -1.48
N THR A 66 -9.79 4.34 -1.92
CA THR A 66 -9.51 5.67 -1.36
C THR A 66 -9.65 6.75 -2.41
N LYS A 67 -9.98 7.98 -1.98
CA LYS A 67 -10.23 9.12 -2.86
C LYS A 67 -9.12 10.14 -2.84
N GLU A 68 -8.59 10.47 -1.66
CA GLU A 68 -7.62 11.56 -1.49
C GLU A 68 -6.28 11.05 -0.95
N LEU A 69 -6.30 9.96 -0.18
CA LEU A 69 -5.12 9.37 0.46
C LEU A 69 -4.03 9.06 -0.56
N ARG A 70 -2.83 9.59 -0.34
CA ARG A 70 -1.65 9.21 -1.11
C ARG A 70 -1.08 7.90 -0.60
N PHE A 71 -0.41 7.13 -1.44
CA PHE A 71 0.12 5.84 -1.01
C PHE A 71 1.31 5.41 -1.83
N GLY A 72 2.18 4.61 -1.23
CA GLY A 72 3.34 4.04 -1.90
C GLY A 72 4.04 3.03 -1.02
N PRO A 73 4.94 2.21 -1.56
CA PRO A 73 5.79 1.38 -0.72
C PRO A 73 6.84 2.24 0.00
N MET A 74 7.29 1.75 1.14
CA MET A 74 8.43 2.28 1.87
C MET A 74 9.21 1.09 2.44
N VAL A 75 9.93 0.35 1.59
CA VAL A 75 10.35 0.67 0.21
C VAL A 75 10.07 -0.49 -0.74
N TYR A 76 10.20 -0.27 -2.06
CA TYR A 76 10.46 -1.37 -2.98
C TYR A 76 11.85 -1.96 -2.73
N LEU A 77 11.96 -3.27 -2.66
CA LEU A 77 13.23 -3.98 -2.63
C LEU A 77 13.82 -4.05 -4.06
N LEU A 78 14.25 -2.90 -4.60
CA LEU A 78 14.62 -2.72 -6.02
C LEU A 78 15.43 -3.85 -6.66
N PRO A 79 16.44 -4.47 -5.99
CA PRO A 79 17.19 -5.59 -6.59
C PRO A 79 16.35 -6.83 -6.92
N LEU A 80 15.14 -6.97 -6.35
CA LEU A 80 14.22 -8.07 -6.60
C LEU A 80 13.30 -7.84 -7.81
N TYR A 81 13.34 -6.66 -8.42
CA TYR A 81 12.43 -6.26 -9.49
C TYR A 81 13.11 -6.24 -10.85
N HIS A 82 12.38 -6.65 -11.89
CA HIS A 82 12.74 -6.29 -13.25
C HIS A 82 12.41 -4.79 -13.48
N PRO A 83 13.38 -3.94 -13.87
CA PRO A 83 13.18 -2.49 -13.86
C PRO A 83 12.05 -2.03 -14.79
N LEU A 84 11.95 -2.59 -15.99
CA LEU A 84 10.84 -2.24 -16.92
C LEU A 84 9.46 -2.53 -16.32
N ARG A 85 9.32 -3.67 -15.64
CA ARG A 85 8.05 -4.06 -15.04
C ARG A 85 7.69 -3.15 -13.87
N LEU A 86 8.67 -2.79 -13.04
CA LEU A 86 8.43 -1.88 -11.93
C LEU A 86 8.02 -0.48 -12.41
N ILE A 87 8.66 0.03 -13.47
CA ILE A 87 8.28 1.31 -14.08
C ILE A 87 6.83 1.25 -14.56
N ASP A 88 6.45 0.20 -15.29
CA ASP A 88 5.08 0.03 -15.78
C ASP A 88 4.08 -0.04 -14.62
N GLU A 89 4.36 -0.83 -13.58
CA GLU A 89 3.51 -0.95 -12.40
C GLU A 89 3.33 0.39 -11.66
N VAL A 90 4.41 1.15 -11.45
CA VAL A 90 4.37 2.47 -10.80
C VAL A 90 3.58 3.46 -11.65
N CYS A 91 3.82 3.53 -12.96
CA CYS A 91 3.08 4.42 -13.86
C CYS A 91 1.58 4.07 -13.90
N MET A 92 1.23 2.78 -13.93
CA MET A 92 -0.16 2.36 -13.88
C MET A 92 -0.83 2.78 -12.57
N LEU A 93 -0.18 2.55 -11.41
CA LEU A 93 -0.74 2.93 -10.11
C LEU A 93 -0.90 4.44 -9.95
N ASP A 94 0.07 5.21 -10.43
CA ASP A 94 -0.01 6.67 -10.46
C ASP A 94 -1.24 7.14 -11.25
N GLN A 95 -1.41 6.65 -12.48
CA GLN A 95 -2.53 7.02 -13.34
C GLN A 95 -3.89 6.51 -12.83
N MET A 96 -3.96 5.26 -12.37
CA MET A 96 -5.19 4.68 -11.81
C MET A 96 -5.66 5.38 -10.53
N SER A 97 -4.73 6.03 -9.81
CA SER A 97 -5.03 6.76 -8.57
C SER A 97 -5.27 8.25 -8.78
N GLY A 98 -5.03 8.77 -9.99
CA GLY A 98 -5.11 10.21 -10.28
C GLY A 98 -3.95 11.01 -9.69
N GLY A 99 -2.74 10.46 -9.69
CA GLY A 99 -1.53 11.15 -9.21
C GLY A 99 -1.28 11.04 -7.70
N ARG A 100 -1.85 10.02 -7.04
CA ARG A 100 -1.74 9.82 -5.58
C ARG A 100 -0.63 8.85 -5.18
N PHE A 101 0.10 8.28 -6.13
CA PHE A 101 1.24 7.42 -5.83
C PHE A 101 2.39 8.24 -5.19
N LEU A 102 3.07 7.67 -4.20
CA LEU A 102 4.21 8.25 -3.48
C LEU A 102 5.51 7.51 -3.78
#